data_AF-A0A2U2NBD0-F1
#
_entry.id   AF-A0A2U2NBD0-F1
#
_cell.length_a   1.000
_cell.length_b   1.000
_cell.length_c   1.000
_cell.angle_alpha   90.00
_cell.angle_beta   90.00
_cell.angle_gamma   90.00
#
_symmetry.space_group_name_H-M   'P 1'
#
loop_
_entity.id
_entity.type
_entity.pdbx_description
1 polymer ?
#
loop_
_entity_poly.entity_id
_entity_poly.type
_entity_poly.pdbx_seq_one_letter_code
_entity_poly.pdbx_strand_id
1 'polypeptide(L)'
;MSVRYIEWLFDILTCMTTTTKTKRVRKSPEERRAEIAQAAVRLVGEKGYYGTSLKDVADAVGMSQPGLLHYIGNKEGLLSMLITDNYDVYGTPDDFMASGLPGSDPDRLLFPAYLRYLVRYNAQRRELVRLYMSLEAEAFSPEHPLYDYFENRPAAVWDHYCRYPWVIPPEMGSWENSMRLVVRMCIEAMDGAQLRWMRQPPVDLYDEWLAFERVIFPSPLWDNYR
;
A
#
# COMPACT_ATOMS: atom_id res chain seq x y z
N MET A 1 19.71 49.48 45.88
CA MET A 1 19.29 48.43 44.93
C MET A 1 18.91 47.21 45.76
N SER A 2 17.83 47.29 46.54
CA SER A 2 16.41 47.08 46.21
C SER A 2 16.03 45.60 46.12
N VAL A 3 15.44 45.14 47.22
CA VAL A 3 14.88 43.81 47.54
C VAL A 3 13.62 43.54 46.68
N ARG A 4 13.69 43.74 45.36
CA ARG A 4 12.55 43.64 44.42
C ARG A 4 12.83 42.70 43.25
N TYR A 5 13.49 41.57 43.50
CA TYR A 5 13.75 40.58 42.44
C TYR A 5 13.46 39.12 42.83
N ILE A 6 13.03 38.85 44.07
CA ILE A 6 12.80 37.48 44.56
C ILE A 6 11.31 37.17 44.80
N GLU A 7 10.44 38.18 44.87
CA GLU A 7 8.97 37.98 45.02
C GLU A 7 8.23 37.79 43.68
N TRP A 8 8.90 37.94 42.53
CA TRP A 8 8.25 37.78 41.22
C TRP A 8 8.19 36.33 40.71
N LEU A 9 8.76 35.38 41.45
CA LEU A 9 8.82 33.96 41.06
C LEU A 9 7.80 33.07 41.79
N PHE A 10 6.91 33.63 42.62
CA PHE A 10 5.87 32.87 43.33
C PHE A 10 4.42 33.16 42.90
N ASP A 11 4.16 34.19 42.09
CA ASP A 11 2.79 34.59 41.67
C ASP A 11 2.36 34.17 40.25
N ILE A 12 3.18 33.43 39.51
CA ILE A 12 2.83 32.88 38.18
C ILE A 12 2.64 31.35 38.24
N LEU A 13 2.39 30.80 39.44
CA LEU A 13 2.15 29.37 39.66
C LEU A 13 0.69 29.00 39.94
N THR A 14 -0.26 29.92 39.75
CA THR A 14 -1.68 29.64 39.97
C THR A 14 -2.59 30.31 38.94
N CYS A 15 -2.31 30.11 37.64
CA CYS A 15 -3.26 30.46 36.58
C CYS A 15 -3.81 29.18 35.94
N MET A 16 -4.93 28.74 36.49
CA MET A 16 -6.01 27.96 35.90
C MET A 16 -5.69 27.28 34.56
N THR A 17 -5.40 25.98 34.62
CA THR A 17 -5.57 25.07 33.48
C THR A 17 -7.05 24.94 33.16
N THR A 18 -7.63 25.92 32.47
CA THR A 18 -8.87 25.70 31.72
C THR A 18 -8.53 24.87 30.50
N THR A 19 -8.59 23.55 30.65
CA THR A 19 -8.61 22.61 29.54
C THR A 19 -9.88 22.89 28.75
N THR A 20 -9.79 23.70 27.71
CA THR A 20 -10.88 23.89 26.75
C THR A 20 -11.21 22.52 26.19
N LYS A 21 -12.32 21.91 26.63
CA LYS A 21 -12.85 20.67 26.05
C LYS A 21 -13.16 20.98 24.59
N THR A 22 -12.23 20.65 23.69
CA THR A 22 -12.46 20.69 22.26
C THR A 22 -13.70 19.85 21.98
N LYS A 23 -14.77 20.50 21.53
CA LYS A 23 -16.05 19.85 21.23
C LYS A 23 -15.76 18.75 20.21
N ARG A 24 -15.93 17.48 20.59
CA ARG A 24 -15.67 16.33 19.72
C ARG A 24 -16.52 16.50 18.46
N VAL A 25 -15.88 16.88 17.34
CA VAL A 25 -16.52 16.93 16.04
C VAL A 25 -16.95 15.51 15.69
N ARG A 26 -18.23 15.33 15.38
CA ARG A 26 -18.77 14.03 14.97
C ARG A 26 -18.24 13.73 13.57
N LYS A 27 -17.27 12.83 13.50
CA LYS A 27 -16.71 12.33 12.23
C LYS A 27 -17.76 11.51 11.49
N SER A 28 -17.71 11.53 10.16
CA SER A 28 -18.52 10.65 9.32
C SER A 28 -18.08 9.18 9.49
N PRO A 29 -18.94 8.20 9.15
CA PRO A 29 -18.55 6.80 9.11
C PRO A 29 -17.34 6.54 8.20
N GLU A 30 -17.22 7.25 7.09
CA GLU A 30 -16.15 7.13 6.10
C GLU A 30 -14.82 7.65 6.67
N GLU A 31 -14.83 8.83 7.31
CA GLU A 31 -13.66 9.37 8.02
C GLU A 31 -13.18 8.40 9.10
N ARG A 32 -14.11 7.77 9.82
CA ARG A 32 -13.75 6.75 10.82
C ARG A 32 -13.16 5.50 10.20
N ARG A 33 -13.71 5.01 9.08
CA ARG A 33 -13.13 3.87 8.35
C ARG A 33 -11.71 4.17 7.89
N ALA A 34 -11.46 5.36 7.36
CA ALA A 34 -10.13 5.77 6.93
C ALA A 34 -9.12 5.82 8.09
N GLU A 35 -9.53 6.33 9.26
CA GLU A 35 -8.68 6.32 10.47
C GLU A 35 -8.35 4.92 10.95
N ILE A 36 -9.35 4.03 10.96
CA ILE A 36 -9.15 2.62 11.34
C ILE A 36 -8.18 1.96 10.36
N ALA A 37 -8.39 2.12 9.06
CA ALA A 37 -7.51 1.56 8.03
C ALA A 37 -6.08 2.08 8.21
N GLN A 38 -5.88 3.40 8.33
CA GLN A 38 -4.54 3.98 8.47
C GLN A 38 -3.81 3.48 9.73
N ALA A 39 -4.51 3.35 10.85
CA ALA A 39 -3.92 2.80 12.08
C ALA A 39 -3.57 1.32 11.93
N ALA A 40 -4.47 0.53 11.33
CA ALA A 40 -4.28 -0.89 11.14
C ALA A 40 -3.17 -1.20 10.12
N VAL A 41 -3.02 -0.42 9.05
CA VAL A 41 -1.91 -0.54 8.08
C VAL A 41 -0.56 -0.48 8.80
N ARG A 42 -0.37 0.52 9.67
CA ARG A 42 0.87 0.68 10.43
C ARG A 42 1.08 -0.48 11.41
N LEU A 43 0.07 -0.78 12.22
CA LEU A 43 0.20 -1.80 13.27
C LEU A 43 0.44 -3.20 12.71
N VAL A 44 -0.33 -3.59 11.68
CA VAL A 44 -0.17 -4.90 11.03
C VAL A 44 1.12 -4.95 10.21
N GLY A 45 1.52 -3.85 9.55
CA GLY A 45 2.81 -3.80 8.85
C GLY A 45 4.02 -3.89 9.79
N GLU A 46 3.91 -3.43 11.04
CA GLU A 46 4.99 -3.51 12.03
C GLU A 46 5.03 -4.82 12.82
N LYS A 47 3.85 -5.35 13.17
CA LYS A 47 3.71 -6.48 14.13
C LYS A 47 3.18 -7.77 13.50
N GLY A 48 2.79 -7.73 12.22
CA GLY A 48 2.06 -8.82 11.58
C GLY A 48 0.60 -8.91 12.02
N TYR A 49 -0.16 -9.81 11.39
CA TYR A 49 -1.56 -10.06 11.72
C TYR A 49 -1.70 -10.61 13.14
N TYR A 50 -0.90 -11.63 13.48
CA TYR A 50 -1.00 -12.31 14.77
C TYR A 50 -0.52 -11.42 15.93
N GLY A 51 0.45 -10.54 15.70
CA GLY A 51 0.97 -9.59 16.70
C GLY A 51 0.10 -8.34 16.90
N THR A 52 -0.94 -8.14 16.09
CA THR A 52 -1.85 -6.99 16.20
C THR A 52 -3.19 -7.40 16.81
N SER A 53 -3.59 -6.82 17.94
CA SER A 53 -4.92 -7.04 18.52
C SER A 53 -5.93 -5.97 18.08
N LEU A 54 -7.23 -6.30 18.14
CA LEU A 54 -8.29 -5.32 17.90
C LEU A 54 -8.28 -4.19 18.95
N LYS A 55 -7.78 -4.47 20.15
CA LYS A 55 -7.60 -3.47 21.20
C LYS A 55 -6.52 -2.46 20.79
N ASP A 56 -5.39 -2.91 20.24
CA ASP A 56 -4.33 -2.00 19.77
C ASP A 56 -4.85 -1.02 18.72
N VAL A 57 -5.64 -1.53 17.76
CA VAL A 57 -6.26 -0.70 16.72
C VAL A 57 -7.26 0.28 17.32
N ALA A 58 -8.15 -0.19 18.22
CA ALA A 58 -9.16 0.64 18.86
C ALA A 58 -8.53 1.76 19.69
N ASP A 59 -7.49 1.45 20.46
CA ASP A 59 -6.74 2.41 21.27
C ASP A 59 -6.07 3.46 20.37
N ALA A 60 -5.46 3.03 19.25
CA ALA A 60 -4.79 3.92 18.30
C ALA A 60 -5.72 4.97 17.65
N VAL A 61 -7.01 4.66 17.49
CA VAL A 61 -8.02 5.59 16.92
C VAL A 61 -8.96 6.22 17.96
N GLY A 62 -8.69 5.96 19.25
CA GLY A 62 -9.47 6.49 20.37
C GLY A 62 -10.92 5.99 20.40
N MET A 63 -11.13 4.71 20.10
CA MET A 63 -12.43 4.03 20.08
C MET A 63 -12.49 2.89 21.11
N SER A 64 -13.69 2.48 21.50
CA SER A 64 -13.87 1.22 22.22
C SER A 64 -13.79 0.06 21.24
N GLN A 65 -13.37 -1.12 21.71
CA GLN A 65 -13.33 -2.32 20.86
C GLN A 65 -14.71 -2.69 20.27
N PRO A 66 -15.85 -2.64 21.01
CA PRO A 66 -17.17 -2.81 20.40
C PRO A 66 -17.48 -1.75 19.33
N GLY A 67 -17.04 -0.51 19.55
CA GLY A 67 -17.19 0.56 18.58
C GLY A 67 -16.37 0.32 17.31
N LEU A 68 -15.18 -0.26 17.42
CA LEU A 68 -14.35 -0.67 16.28
C LEU A 68 -15.02 -1.80 15.51
N LEU A 69 -15.49 -2.84 16.21
CA LEU A 69 -16.15 -4.01 15.61
C LEU A 69 -17.38 -3.63 14.78
N HIS A 70 -18.09 -2.55 15.12
CA HIS A 70 -19.18 -2.03 14.28
C HIS A 70 -18.74 -1.69 12.84
N TYR A 71 -17.48 -1.29 12.64
CA TYR A 71 -16.96 -0.92 11.31
C TYR A 71 -16.37 -2.11 10.54
N ILE A 72 -15.69 -3.02 11.25
CA ILE A 72 -14.89 -4.08 10.65
C ILE A 72 -15.50 -5.48 10.80
N GLY A 73 -16.54 -5.63 11.62
CA GLY A 73 -17.19 -6.90 11.96
C GLY A 73 -16.36 -7.77 12.91
N ASN A 74 -15.18 -8.19 12.47
CA ASN A 74 -14.25 -9.02 13.22
C ASN A 74 -12.79 -8.74 12.78
N LYS A 75 -11.83 -9.54 13.27
CA LYS A 75 -10.41 -9.36 12.94
C LYS A 75 -10.07 -9.73 11.48
N GLU A 76 -10.78 -10.67 10.89
CA GLU A 76 -10.63 -11.05 9.48
C GLU A 76 -11.21 -9.97 8.56
N GLY A 77 -12.33 -9.36 8.95
CA GLY A 77 -12.93 -8.23 8.25
C GLY A 77 -12.03 -6.99 8.27
N LEU A 78 -11.18 -6.83 9.28
CA LEU A 78 -10.10 -5.84 9.25
C LEU A 78 -9.10 -6.14 8.13
N LEU A 79 -8.66 -7.39 7.99
CA LEU A 79 -7.73 -7.79 6.92
C LEU A 79 -8.34 -7.60 5.54
N SER A 80 -9.60 -8.01 5.37
CA SER A 80 -10.34 -7.80 4.12
C SER A 80 -10.36 -6.31 3.75
N MET A 81 -10.79 -5.44 4.67
CA MET A 81 -10.79 -3.99 4.46
C MET A 81 -9.40 -3.42 4.14
N LEU A 82 -8.34 -3.94 4.76
CA LEU A 82 -6.96 -3.50 4.48
C LEU A 82 -6.47 -3.89 3.08
N ILE A 83 -6.91 -5.03 2.57
CA ILE A 83 -6.50 -5.51 1.25
C ILE A 83 -7.43 -4.99 0.16
N THR A 84 -8.73 -5.30 0.26
CA THR A 84 -9.71 -5.03 -0.80
C THR A 84 -10.05 -3.56 -0.92
N ASP A 85 -10.09 -2.82 0.20
CA ASP A 85 -10.56 -1.44 0.21
C ASP A 85 -9.41 -0.43 0.19
N ASN A 86 -8.17 -0.89 0.43
CA ASN A 86 -7.00 -0.01 0.51
C ASN A 86 -5.89 -0.42 -0.46
N TYR A 87 -5.45 -1.68 -0.48
CA TYR A 87 -4.32 -2.09 -1.30
C TYR A 87 -4.68 -2.21 -2.78
N ASP A 88 -5.69 -3.03 -3.11
CA ASP A 88 -6.02 -3.44 -4.48
C ASP A 88 -6.79 -2.38 -5.30
N VAL A 89 -7.31 -1.33 -4.67
CA VAL A 89 -8.18 -0.33 -5.32
C VAL A 89 -7.42 0.63 -6.23
N TYR A 90 -6.12 0.81 -6.01
CA TYR A 90 -5.36 1.88 -6.65
C TYR A 90 -4.02 1.42 -7.23
N GLY A 91 -3.53 2.14 -8.23
CA GLY A 91 -2.36 1.76 -9.00
C GLY A 91 -2.71 0.81 -10.13
N THR A 92 -3.98 0.77 -10.52
CA THR A 92 -4.51 -0.11 -11.55
C THR A 92 -4.13 0.39 -12.95
N PRO A 93 -4.29 -0.44 -14.01
CA PRO A 93 -4.14 0.04 -15.37
C PRO A 93 -5.16 1.14 -15.73
N ASP A 94 -6.35 1.15 -15.10
CA ASP A 94 -7.32 2.23 -15.27
C ASP A 94 -6.80 3.56 -14.70
N ASP A 95 -6.17 3.54 -13.51
CA ASP A 95 -5.53 4.73 -12.96
C ASP A 95 -4.38 5.22 -13.86
N PHE A 96 -3.63 4.28 -14.44
CA PHE A 96 -2.57 4.61 -15.39
C PHE A 96 -3.14 5.28 -16.65
N MET A 97 -4.18 4.71 -17.27
CA MET A 97 -4.84 5.32 -18.42
C MET A 97 -5.38 6.72 -18.09
N ALA A 98 -5.97 6.90 -16.91
CA ALA A 98 -6.46 8.20 -16.46
C ALA A 98 -5.35 9.22 -16.17
N SER A 99 -4.11 8.77 -15.92
CA SER A 99 -2.99 9.64 -15.58
C SER A 99 -2.48 10.49 -16.75
N GLY A 100 -2.71 10.06 -18.00
CA GLY A 100 -2.19 10.73 -19.21
C GLY A 100 -0.67 10.70 -19.33
N LEU A 101 0.01 9.81 -18.59
CA LEU A 101 1.45 9.63 -18.67
C LEU A 101 1.86 8.94 -20.00
N PRO A 102 3.11 9.12 -20.47
CA PRO A 102 3.57 8.45 -21.68
C PRO A 102 3.34 6.93 -21.64
N GLY A 103 2.72 6.40 -22.70
CA GLY A 103 2.37 4.98 -22.80
C GLY A 103 1.04 4.59 -22.16
N SER A 104 0.27 5.55 -21.63
CA SER A 104 -1.06 5.32 -21.04
C SER A 104 -2.22 5.46 -22.02
N ASP A 105 -1.95 5.61 -23.32
CA ASP A 105 -2.98 5.79 -24.34
C ASP A 105 -3.86 4.53 -24.46
N PRO A 106 -5.20 4.62 -24.40
CA PRO A 106 -6.08 3.44 -24.48
C PRO A 106 -5.92 2.62 -25.77
N ASP A 107 -5.58 3.27 -26.88
CA ASP A 107 -5.34 2.62 -28.17
C ASP A 107 -3.91 2.08 -28.32
N ARG A 108 -3.02 2.42 -27.39
CA ARG A 108 -1.59 2.04 -27.42
C ARG A 108 -1.02 1.89 -26.02
N LEU A 109 -1.65 1.05 -25.21
CA LEU A 109 -1.30 0.89 -23.81
C LEU A 109 0.01 0.09 -23.67
N LEU A 110 1.01 0.66 -23.01
CA LEU A 110 2.35 0.04 -22.87
C LEU A 110 2.53 -0.58 -21.50
N PHE A 111 2.75 -1.89 -21.46
CA PHE A 111 2.90 -2.64 -20.20
C PHE A 111 4.13 -2.21 -19.38
N PRO A 112 5.34 -2.02 -19.96
CA PRO A 112 6.48 -1.52 -19.18
C PRO A 112 6.26 -0.10 -18.62
N ALA A 113 5.57 0.78 -19.35
CA ALA A 113 5.20 2.11 -18.86
C ALA A 113 4.25 2.03 -17.66
N TYR A 114 3.24 1.15 -17.72
CA TYR A 114 2.36 0.88 -16.59
C TYR A 114 3.13 0.38 -15.36
N LEU A 115 4.08 -0.56 -15.53
CA LEU A 115 4.88 -1.07 -14.41
C LEU A 115 5.74 0.05 -13.77
N ARG A 116 6.30 0.95 -14.57
CA ARG A 116 7.01 2.14 -14.05
C ARG A 116 6.07 3.07 -13.27
N TYR A 117 4.84 3.26 -13.74
CA TYR A 117 3.81 3.99 -13.01
C TYR A 117 3.49 3.31 -11.67
N LEU A 118 3.21 2.01 -11.69
CA LEU A 118 2.89 1.22 -10.51
C LEU A 118 4.01 1.25 -9.46
N VAL A 119 5.27 1.14 -9.89
CA VAL A 119 6.43 1.23 -8.99
C VAL A 119 6.54 2.60 -8.33
N ARG A 120 6.37 3.69 -9.10
CA ARG A 120 6.35 5.05 -8.53
C ARG A 120 5.20 5.24 -7.55
N TYR A 121 4.04 4.68 -7.89
CA TYR A 121 2.87 4.71 -7.03
C TYR A 121 3.12 3.97 -5.71
N ASN A 122 3.72 2.78 -5.76
CA ASN A 122 4.09 2.00 -4.58
C ASN A 122 5.19 2.68 -3.74
N ALA A 123 6.13 3.39 -4.37
CA ALA A 123 7.16 4.17 -3.66
C ALA A 123 6.56 5.26 -2.75
N GLN A 124 5.37 5.78 -3.07
CA GLN A 124 4.64 6.75 -2.25
C GLN A 124 3.86 6.11 -1.09
N ARG A 125 3.74 4.77 -1.07
CA ARG A 125 2.85 4.01 -0.18
C ARG A 125 3.62 2.98 0.66
N ARG A 126 4.79 3.36 1.17
CA ARG A 126 5.72 2.44 1.87
C ARG A 126 5.07 1.57 2.94
N GLU A 127 4.23 2.16 3.80
CA GLU A 127 3.58 1.38 4.87
C GLU A 127 2.56 0.37 4.35
N LEU A 128 1.89 0.65 3.22
CA LEU A 128 0.99 -0.30 2.57
C LEU A 128 1.75 -1.43 1.87
N VAL A 129 2.88 -1.12 1.25
CA VAL A 129 3.77 -2.15 0.68
C VAL A 129 4.30 -3.05 1.79
N ARG A 130 4.77 -2.48 2.91
CA ARG A 130 5.22 -3.24 4.09
C ARG A 130 4.11 -4.16 4.63
N LEU A 131 2.89 -3.64 4.74
CA LEU A 131 1.71 -4.41 5.14
C LEU A 131 1.50 -5.60 4.20
N TYR A 132 1.41 -5.36 2.90
CA TYR A 132 1.17 -6.41 1.90
C TYR A 132 2.23 -7.52 2.00
N MET A 133 3.51 -7.16 2.03
CA MET A 133 4.61 -8.12 2.12
C MET A 133 4.58 -8.94 3.42
N SER A 134 4.18 -8.31 4.53
CA SER A 134 4.06 -9.02 5.82
C SER A 134 2.93 -10.04 5.78
N LEU A 135 1.77 -9.64 5.23
CA LEU A 135 0.60 -10.50 5.10
C LEU A 135 0.82 -11.64 4.10
N GLU A 136 1.52 -11.38 3.00
CA GLU A 136 1.88 -12.39 2.02
C GLU A 136 2.76 -13.49 2.64
N ALA A 137 3.77 -13.09 3.42
CA ALA A 137 4.63 -14.04 4.12
C ALA A 137 3.89 -14.85 5.20
N GLU A 138 2.96 -14.22 5.92
CA GLU A 138 2.12 -14.92 6.90
C GLU A 138 1.11 -15.89 6.24
N ALA A 139 0.66 -15.55 5.03
CA ALA A 139 -0.32 -16.32 4.28
C ALA A 139 0.21 -17.64 3.70
N PHE A 140 1.49 -17.98 3.89
CA PHE A 140 1.98 -19.34 3.60
C PHE A 140 1.40 -20.40 4.55
N SER A 141 0.82 -19.98 5.68
CA SER A 141 0.07 -20.88 6.57
C SER A 141 -1.36 -21.10 6.04
N PRO A 142 -1.82 -22.34 5.83
CA PRO A 142 -3.21 -22.64 5.46
C PRO A 142 -4.27 -22.11 6.43
N GLU A 143 -3.88 -21.83 7.67
CA GLU A 143 -4.73 -21.28 8.73
C GLU A 143 -4.84 -19.74 8.68
N HIS A 144 -4.05 -19.07 7.82
CA HIS A 144 -4.11 -17.63 7.70
C HIS A 144 -5.38 -17.20 6.95
N PRO A 145 -6.13 -16.18 7.42
CA PRO A 145 -7.39 -15.78 6.78
C PRO A 145 -7.26 -15.30 5.33
N LEU A 146 -6.05 -14.93 4.89
CA LEU A 146 -5.76 -14.54 3.51
C LEU A 146 -5.07 -15.64 2.69
N TYR A 147 -5.00 -16.89 3.17
CA TYR A 147 -4.38 -18.00 2.45
C TYR A 147 -4.93 -18.11 1.01
N ASP A 148 -6.25 -18.28 0.88
CA ASP A 148 -6.89 -18.40 -0.44
C ASP A 148 -6.72 -17.15 -1.29
N TYR A 149 -6.67 -15.97 -0.68
CA TYR A 149 -6.45 -14.73 -1.41
C TYR A 149 -5.06 -14.71 -2.07
N PHE A 150 -4.00 -15.03 -1.32
CA PHE A 150 -2.63 -15.02 -1.85
C PHE A 150 -2.37 -16.20 -2.80
N GLU A 151 -2.90 -17.39 -2.51
CA GLU A 151 -2.80 -18.55 -3.42
C GLU A 151 -3.42 -18.26 -4.80
N ASN A 152 -4.57 -17.58 -4.84
CA ASN A 152 -5.25 -17.25 -6.09
C ASN A 152 -4.76 -15.97 -6.76
N ARG A 153 -3.96 -15.15 -6.06
CA ARG A 153 -3.55 -13.83 -6.54
C ARG A 153 -2.82 -13.85 -7.88
N PRO A 154 -1.87 -14.76 -8.18
CA PRO A 154 -1.21 -14.79 -9.48
C PRO A 154 -2.18 -15.00 -10.65
N ALA A 155 -3.19 -15.86 -10.47
CA ALA A 155 -4.22 -16.09 -11.48
C ALA A 155 -5.14 -14.86 -11.61
N ALA A 156 -5.57 -14.27 -10.49
CA ALA A 156 -6.40 -13.06 -10.50
C ALA A 156 -5.70 -11.86 -11.16
N VAL A 157 -4.40 -11.65 -10.91
CA VAL A 157 -3.61 -10.60 -11.55
C VAL A 157 -3.48 -10.85 -13.05
N TRP A 158 -3.21 -12.10 -13.46
CA TRP A 158 -3.19 -12.47 -14.88
C TRP A 158 -4.53 -12.20 -15.58
N ASP A 159 -5.63 -12.64 -14.99
CA ASP A 159 -6.99 -12.46 -15.51
C ASP A 159 -7.39 -10.98 -15.53
N HIS A 160 -6.87 -10.17 -14.61
CA HIS A 160 -7.06 -8.73 -14.62
C HIS A 160 -6.28 -8.07 -15.75
N TYR A 161 -4.99 -8.38 -15.90
CA TYR A 161 -4.15 -7.77 -16.95
C TYR A 161 -4.59 -8.19 -18.36
N CYS A 162 -5.13 -9.39 -18.56
CA CYS A 162 -5.68 -9.81 -19.86
C CYS A 162 -6.88 -8.97 -20.35
N ARG A 163 -7.49 -8.13 -19.50
CA ARG A 163 -8.64 -7.30 -19.88
C ARG A 163 -8.24 -6.02 -20.63
N TYR A 164 -6.95 -5.70 -20.64
CA TYR A 164 -6.45 -4.44 -21.19
C TYR A 164 -5.76 -4.66 -22.55
N PRO A 165 -5.86 -3.69 -23.48
CA PRO A 165 -5.34 -3.80 -24.84
C PRO A 165 -3.83 -3.50 -24.89
N TRP A 166 -3.02 -4.27 -24.16
CA TRP A 166 -1.57 -4.07 -24.12
C TRP A 166 -0.95 -4.27 -25.50
N VAL A 167 -0.20 -3.28 -25.94
CA VAL A 167 0.58 -3.35 -27.18
C VAL A 167 1.94 -3.96 -26.88
N ILE A 168 2.25 -5.07 -27.55
CA ILE A 168 3.51 -5.80 -27.42
C ILE A 168 4.22 -5.92 -28.78
N PRO A 169 5.54 -6.17 -28.80
CA PRO A 169 6.26 -6.44 -30.05
C PRO A 169 5.62 -7.58 -30.83
N PRO A 170 5.43 -7.44 -32.16
CA PRO A 170 4.80 -8.49 -32.98
C PRO A 170 5.58 -9.81 -32.95
N GLU A 171 6.90 -9.76 -32.71
CA GLU A 171 7.77 -10.92 -32.56
C GLU A 171 7.42 -11.77 -31.33
N MET A 172 6.72 -11.20 -30.33
CA MET A 172 6.20 -11.96 -29.18
C MET A 172 4.92 -12.74 -29.51
N GLY A 173 4.23 -12.41 -30.61
CA GLY A 173 2.94 -12.99 -30.95
C GLY A 173 1.78 -12.32 -30.19
N SER A 174 0.83 -13.11 -29.69
CA SER A 174 -0.32 -12.58 -28.93
C SER A 174 -0.02 -12.49 -27.44
N TRP A 175 -0.71 -11.57 -26.74
CA TRP A 175 -0.59 -11.39 -25.30
C TRP A 175 -0.86 -12.69 -24.54
N GLU A 176 -1.97 -13.35 -24.86
CA GLU A 176 -2.48 -14.54 -24.15
C GLU A 176 -1.48 -15.70 -24.19
N ASN A 177 -0.76 -15.84 -25.30
CA ASN A 177 0.14 -16.96 -25.54
C ASN A 177 1.59 -16.70 -25.10
N SER A 178 2.00 -15.44 -24.95
CA SER A 178 3.41 -15.08 -24.74
C SER A 178 3.69 -14.37 -23.42
N MET A 179 2.73 -13.63 -22.87
CA MET A 179 3.01 -12.68 -21.78
C MET A 179 2.85 -13.27 -20.38
N ARG A 180 2.30 -14.47 -20.21
CA ARG A 180 2.09 -15.06 -18.87
C ARG A 180 3.39 -15.20 -18.07
N LEU A 181 4.45 -15.66 -18.73
CA LEU A 181 5.77 -15.75 -18.09
C LEU A 181 6.35 -14.36 -17.80
N VAL A 182 6.20 -13.40 -18.73
CA VAL A 182 6.72 -12.04 -18.59
C VAL A 182 6.04 -11.30 -17.45
N VAL A 183 4.71 -11.38 -17.34
CA VAL A 183 3.94 -10.82 -16.23
C VAL A 183 4.41 -11.40 -14.90
N ARG A 184 4.57 -12.73 -14.81
CA ARG A 184 5.13 -13.36 -13.60
C ARG A 184 6.51 -12.80 -13.26
N MET A 185 7.44 -12.75 -14.23
CA MET A 185 8.78 -12.18 -13.98
C MET A 185 8.72 -10.73 -13.47
N CYS A 186 7.79 -9.91 -13.99
CA CYS A 186 7.61 -8.54 -13.53
C CYS A 186 7.14 -8.47 -12.07
N ILE A 187 6.17 -9.30 -11.68
CA ILE A 187 5.65 -9.34 -10.30
C ILE A 187 6.77 -9.76 -9.34
N GLU A 188 7.42 -10.88 -9.60
CA GLU A 188 8.49 -11.41 -8.74
C GLU A 188 9.69 -10.44 -8.64
N ALA A 189 10.04 -9.78 -9.75
CA ALA A 189 11.09 -8.75 -9.75
C ALA A 189 10.69 -7.52 -8.92
N MET A 190 9.42 -7.14 -8.95
CA MET A 190 8.90 -6.02 -8.16
C MET A 190 8.90 -6.36 -6.67
N ASP A 191 8.47 -7.56 -6.28
CA ASP A 191 8.51 -8.01 -4.89
C ASP A 191 9.95 -8.10 -4.37
N GLY A 192 10.87 -8.61 -5.20
CA GLY A 192 12.31 -8.59 -4.92
C GLY A 192 12.87 -7.18 -4.74
N ALA A 193 12.47 -6.23 -5.59
CA ALA A 193 12.88 -4.83 -5.47
C ALA A 193 12.34 -4.19 -4.19
N GLN A 194 11.08 -4.48 -3.82
CA GLN A 194 10.45 -4.00 -2.59
C GLN A 194 11.13 -4.59 -1.35
N LEU A 195 11.49 -5.88 -1.34
CA LEU A 195 12.30 -6.50 -0.27
C LEU A 195 13.62 -5.77 -0.05
N ARG A 196 14.31 -5.39 -1.14
CA ARG A 196 15.56 -4.63 -1.05
C ARG A 196 15.33 -3.21 -0.56
N TRP A 197 14.29 -2.54 -1.05
CA TRP A 197 13.90 -1.19 -0.63
C TRP A 197 13.56 -1.10 0.86
N MET A 198 13.01 -2.18 1.45
CA MET A 198 12.67 -2.24 2.87
C MET A 198 13.87 -2.41 3.80
N ARG A 199 15.04 -2.84 3.29
CA ARG A 199 16.27 -3.03 4.08
C ARG A 199 16.94 -1.70 4.47
N GLN A 200 17.93 -1.80 5.34
CA GLN A 200 18.75 -0.67 5.79
C GLN A 200 20.23 -0.90 5.42
N PRO A 201 20.87 0.05 4.72
CA PRO A 201 20.28 1.24 4.08
C PRO A 201 19.33 0.85 2.92
N PRO A 202 18.30 1.66 2.61
CA PRO A 202 17.39 1.36 1.53
C PRO A 202 18.04 1.64 0.16
N VAL A 203 17.79 0.78 -0.82
CA VAL A 203 17.97 1.12 -2.24
C VAL A 203 16.85 2.08 -2.69
N ASP A 204 17.00 2.78 -3.82
CA ASP A 204 15.86 3.44 -4.44
C ASP A 204 15.00 2.41 -5.18
N LEU A 205 13.68 2.37 -4.89
CA LEU A 205 12.79 1.36 -5.45
C LEU A 205 12.65 1.48 -6.98
N TYR A 206 12.63 2.71 -7.49
CA TYR A 206 12.45 2.95 -8.91
C TYR A 206 13.72 2.62 -9.70
N ASP A 207 14.88 3.02 -9.19
CA ASP A 207 16.16 2.67 -9.81
C ASP A 207 16.41 1.16 -9.80
N GLU A 208 16.03 0.47 -8.73
CA GLU A 208 16.11 -1.00 -8.64
C GLU A 208 15.17 -1.66 -9.66
N TRP A 209 13.93 -1.18 -9.80
CA TRP A 209 13.00 -1.64 -10.85
C TRP A 209 13.58 -1.47 -12.26
N LEU A 210 14.17 -0.31 -12.57
CA LEU A 210 14.76 -0.05 -13.89
C LEU A 210 15.90 -1.04 -14.23
N ALA A 211 16.58 -1.61 -13.23
CA ALA A 211 17.57 -2.66 -13.45
C ALA A 211 16.92 -3.97 -13.93
N PHE A 212 15.81 -4.38 -13.31
CA PHE A 212 15.05 -5.55 -13.73
C PHE A 212 14.33 -5.34 -15.07
N GLU A 213 13.74 -4.17 -15.28
CA GLU A 213 13.01 -3.82 -16.50
C GLU A 213 13.89 -4.01 -17.75
N ARG A 214 15.16 -3.60 -17.71
CA ARG A 214 16.11 -3.76 -18.84
C ARG A 214 16.39 -5.23 -19.19
N VAL A 215 16.29 -6.13 -18.22
CA VAL A 215 16.50 -7.57 -18.42
C VAL A 215 15.22 -8.23 -18.94
N ILE A 216 14.07 -7.84 -18.39
CA ILE A 216 12.76 -8.40 -18.76
C ILE A 216 12.31 -7.90 -20.15
N PHE A 217 12.60 -6.63 -20.47
CA PHE A 217 12.23 -5.97 -21.72
C PHE A 217 13.49 -5.49 -22.48
N PRO A 218 14.27 -6.42 -23.07
CA PRO A 218 15.57 -6.08 -23.66
C PRO A 218 15.45 -5.27 -24.95
N SER A 219 16.43 -4.39 -25.17
CA SER A 219 16.67 -3.71 -26.46
C SER A 219 17.26 -4.71 -27.49
N PRO A 220 16.96 -4.56 -28.80
CA PRO A 220 16.12 -3.52 -29.39
C PRO A 220 14.62 -3.85 -29.42
N LEU A 221 14.25 -5.09 -29.09
CA LEU A 221 12.89 -5.61 -29.25
C LEU A 221 11.82 -4.71 -28.59
N TRP A 222 12.10 -4.21 -27.40
CA TRP A 222 11.16 -3.40 -26.61
C TRP A 222 11.34 -1.89 -26.73
N ASP A 223 12.26 -1.39 -27.56
CA ASP A 223 12.60 0.05 -27.60
C ASP A 223 11.40 0.95 -27.94
N ASN A 224 10.48 0.46 -28.78
CA ASN A 224 9.25 1.17 -29.13
C ASN A 224 8.05 0.81 -28.25
N TYR A 225 8.21 -0.07 -27.26
CA TYR A 225 7.14 -0.65 -26.44
C TYR A 225 7.33 -0.39 -24.94
N ARG A 226 8.31 0.44 -24.56
CA ARG A 226 8.59 0.80 -23.17
C ARG A 226 8.15 2.21 -22.81
#